data_AF-A0A2Z6GBN7-F1
#
_entry.id   AF-A0A2Z6GBN7-F1
#
_cell.length_a   1.000
_cell.length_b   1.000
_cell.length_c   1.000
_cell.angle_alpha   90.00
_cell.angle_beta   90.00
_cell.angle_gamma   90.00
#
_symmetry.space_group_name_H-M   'P 1'
#
loop_
_entity.id
_entity.type
_entity.pdbx_description
1 polymer ?
#
loop_
_entity_poly.entity_id
_entity_poly.type
_entity_poly.pdbx_seq_one_letter_code
_entity_poly.pdbx_strand_id
1 'polypeptide(L)'
;MLVFALSIPMHEQPTCIYCGEPGQFTDEHIFPAGLGGDDRRFLLKKLVCANCNTGIFSKLEAKFMRNSPAALARIFLQGQGRGSGKKASIPRLDTASNSIADPHSGHELESGLGAGGIPTVMPQIVISKEKLGLSGPDVIGIRALLDQISSLLIKDVLIVDKQKQSSIISYGVTTFIWSDDKYNFASTEQLAQPPSECIWLEPLKNSGDTEIARLFLRPTGQLVLRSETTEQIPEWLSIVRSQLSALSGAELPDPKTIEKPSMHIGMNIDTDAYSRVLAKIGMNIAIHTYGEQYCRDAAFDDIKASVLTGKPPVYMNLDGDIGANFGEFFSAMDGNSHLMMLASYSHGAGRHSVLFVIRLYGGAVHVIPLARDGAPSPPISEPTFFTVDYDNHIVEQLSLVKLAEKLMARSQIENL
;
A
#
# COMPACT_ATOMS: atom_id res chain seq x y z
N MET A 1 -67.46 12.25 21.64
CA MET A 1 -66.21 13.03 21.55
C MET A 1 -65.09 12.03 21.28
N LEU A 2 -64.82 11.72 20.00
CA LEU A 2 -63.74 10.80 19.61
C LEU A 2 -62.44 11.61 19.58
N VAL A 3 -61.48 11.25 20.43
CA VAL A 3 -60.13 11.81 20.39
C VAL A 3 -59.34 11.02 19.36
N PHE A 4 -59.10 11.64 18.20
CA PHE A 4 -58.12 11.16 17.23
C PHE A 4 -56.73 11.37 17.81
N ALA A 5 -56.07 10.29 18.24
CA ALA A 5 -54.65 10.31 18.54
C ALA A 5 -53.89 10.47 17.20
N LEU A 6 -53.38 11.67 16.95
CA LEU A 6 -52.44 11.94 15.87
C LEU A 6 -51.13 11.22 16.21
N SER A 7 -50.89 10.06 15.59
CA SER A 7 -49.58 9.42 15.56
C SER A 7 -48.60 10.36 14.87
N ILE A 8 -47.71 10.96 15.66
CA ILE A 8 -46.57 11.71 15.14
C ILE A 8 -45.69 10.69 14.39
N PRO A 9 -45.38 10.88 13.11
CA PRO A 9 -44.50 9.97 12.38
C PRO A 9 -43.14 9.94 13.08
N MET A 10 -42.72 8.77 13.53
CA MET A 10 -41.33 8.55 13.93
C MET A 10 -40.47 8.87 12.71
N HIS A 11 -39.68 9.95 12.78
CA HIS A 11 -38.61 10.18 11.83
C HIS A 11 -37.69 8.96 11.88
N GLU A 12 -37.70 8.14 10.83
CA GLU A 12 -36.74 7.05 10.66
C GLU A 12 -35.34 7.64 10.83
N GLN A 13 -34.58 7.08 11.77
CA GLN A 13 -33.21 7.51 11.97
C GLN A 13 -32.42 7.18 10.70
N PRO A 14 -31.57 8.11 10.21
CA PRO A 14 -30.73 7.84 9.05
C PRO A 14 -29.86 6.60 9.34
N THR A 15 -29.72 5.73 8.35
CA THR A 15 -28.91 4.52 8.42
C THR A 15 -27.68 4.63 7.54
N CYS A 16 -26.60 3.93 7.90
CA CYS A 16 -25.39 3.86 7.08
C CYS A 16 -25.71 3.24 5.71
N ILE A 17 -25.29 3.90 4.63
CA ILE A 17 -25.54 3.40 3.28
C ILE A 17 -24.86 2.06 2.99
N TYR A 18 -23.79 1.73 3.72
CA TYR A 18 -23.07 0.46 3.57
C TYR A 18 -23.61 -0.65 4.46
N CYS A 19 -23.76 -0.41 5.77
CA CYS A 19 -24.11 -1.47 6.71
C CYS A 19 -25.57 -1.47 7.16
N GLY A 20 -26.37 -0.47 6.77
CA GLY A 20 -27.78 -0.37 7.19
C GLY A 20 -28.00 0.01 8.66
N GLU A 21 -26.93 0.05 9.46
CA GLU A 21 -27.02 0.37 10.89
C GLU A 21 -27.09 1.88 11.15
N PRO A 22 -27.80 2.34 12.20
CA PRO A 22 -27.71 3.71 12.69
C PRO A 22 -26.33 3.97 13.32
N GLY A 23 -25.93 5.23 13.44
CA GLY A 23 -24.69 5.56 14.14
C GLY A 23 -24.24 7.01 13.99
N GLN A 24 -23.02 7.30 14.46
CA GLN A 24 -22.37 8.59 14.21
C GLN A 24 -21.90 8.63 12.76
N PHE A 25 -22.44 9.56 11.97
CA PHE A 25 -22.12 9.72 10.56
C PHE A 25 -20.92 10.65 10.35
N THR A 26 -20.10 10.32 9.36
CA THR A 26 -18.93 11.10 8.95
C THR A 26 -18.97 11.38 7.45
N ASP A 27 -18.19 12.36 7.01
CA ASP A 27 -17.99 12.62 5.58
C ASP A 27 -16.98 11.61 5.03
N GLU A 28 -17.30 11.02 3.88
CA GLU A 28 -16.48 10.02 3.21
C GLU A 28 -16.07 10.54 1.83
N HIS A 29 -14.80 10.37 1.44
CA HIS A 29 -14.37 10.78 0.10
C HIS A 29 -14.88 9.78 -0.93
N ILE A 30 -15.39 10.27 -2.07
CA ILE A 30 -15.78 9.32 -3.11
C ILE A 30 -14.57 8.60 -3.70
N PHE A 31 -13.43 9.29 -3.72
CA PHE A 31 -12.14 8.78 -4.16
C PHE A 31 -11.09 9.00 -3.05
N PRO A 32 -10.24 8.02 -2.71
CA PRO A 32 -9.31 8.14 -1.59
C PRO A 32 -8.38 9.37 -1.74
N ALA A 33 -8.31 10.19 -0.68
CA ALA A 33 -7.45 11.37 -0.67
C ALA A 33 -5.97 11.04 -0.92
N GLY A 34 -5.51 9.87 -0.47
CA GLY A 34 -4.14 9.43 -0.69
C GLY A 34 -3.81 9.06 -2.15
N LEU A 35 -4.82 8.91 -3.01
CA LEU A 35 -4.71 8.70 -4.45
C LEU A 35 -5.04 9.97 -5.25
N GLY A 36 -5.06 11.15 -4.61
CA GLY A 36 -5.40 12.41 -5.29
C GLY A 36 -6.83 12.89 -5.06
N GLY A 37 -7.72 12.09 -4.46
CA GLY A 37 -9.12 12.46 -4.27
C GLY A 37 -9.42 13.46 -3.14
N ASP A 38 -8.50 14.34 -2.76
CA ASP A 38 -8.65 15.27 -1.62
C ASP A 38 -9.47 16.52 -2.00
N ASP A 39 -10.61 16.33 -2.67
CA ASP A 39 -11.52 17.38 -3.12
C ASP A 39 -12.83 17.34 -2.33
N ARG A 40 -13.08 18.40 -1.55
CA ARG A 40 -14.26 18.52 -0.68
C ARG A 40 -15.59 18.59 -1.42
N ARG A 41 -15.57 18.86 -2.72
CA ARG A 41 -16.79 18.83 -3.57
C ARG A 41 -17.28 17.40 -3.75
N PHE A 42 -16.37 16.43 -3.68
CA PHE A 42 -16.62 15.03 -3.96
C PHE A 42 -16.59 14.18 -2.68
N LEU A 43 -17.50 14.54 -1.75
CA LEU A 43 -17.72 13.87 -0.47
C LEU A 43 -19.14 13.31 -0.37
N LEU A 44 -19.28 12.10 0.17
CA LEU A 44 -20.54 11.58 0.70
C LEU A 44 -20.77 12.16 2.09
N LYS A 45 -21.65 13.16 2.19
CA LYS A 45 -21.88 13.89 3.44
C LYS A 45 -22.88 13.16 4.33
N LYS A 46 -22.44 12.78 5.52
CA LYS A 46 -23.27 12.12 6.54
C LYS A 46 -24.00 10.83 6.09
N LEU A 47 -23.42 10.08 5.15
CA LEU A 47 -24.02 8.83 4.64
C LEU A 47 -23.35 7.56 5.18
N VAL A 48 -22.10 7.70 5.65
CA VAL A 48 -21.29 6.57 6.12
C VAL A 48 -21.08 6.71 7.63
N CYS A 49 -21.33 5.63 8.38
CA CYS A 49 -21.07 5.64 9.81
C CYS A 49 -19.56 5.58 10.12
N ALA A 50 -19.17 6.09 11.28
CA ALA A 50 -17.78 6.13 11.73
C ALA A 50 -17.11 4.74 11.79
N ASN A 51 -17.89 3.68 12.07
CA ASN A 51 -17.37 2.31 12.06
C ASN A 51 -16.98 1.87 10.64
N CYS A 52 -17.83 2.12 9.64
CA CYS A 52 -17.51 1.79 8.25
C CYS A 52 -16.34 2.64 7.74
N ASN A 53 -16.41 3.97 7.90
CA ASN A 53 -15.39 4.91 7.42
C ASN A 53 -14.03 4.70 8.11
N THR A 54 -13.98 4.83 9.44
CA THR A 54 -12.70 4.78 10.18
C THR A 54 -12.31 3.37 10.60
N GLY A 55 -13.28 2.55 11.02
CA GLY A 55 -13.03 1.20 11.52
C GLY A 55 -12.62 0.21 10.44
N ILE A 56 -13.19 0.36 9.22
CA ILE A 56 -13.02 -0.56 8.09
C ILE A 56 -12.28 0.13 6.93
N PHE A 57 -12.87 1.15 6.29
CA PHE A 57 -12.35 1.72 5.03
C PHE A 57 -10.98 2.34 5.19
N SER A 58 -10.74 3.13 6.24
CA SER A 58 -9.43 3.74 6.49
C SER A 58 -8.30 2.71 6.59
N LYS A 59 -8.54 1.55 7.21
CA LYS A 59 -7.55 0.47 7.31
C LYS A 59 -7.37 -0.26 5.98
N LEU A 60 -8.47 -0.51 5.29
CA LEU A 60 -8.51 -1.16 3.98
C LEU A 60 -7.74 -0.33 2.94
N GLU A 61 -8.03 0.97 2.85
CA GLU A 61 -7.35 1.92 1.98
C GLU A 61 -5.88 2.09 2.34
N ALA A 62 -5.54 2.14 3.64
CA ALA A 62 -4.14 2.19 4.06
C ALA A 62 -3.36 0.97 3.57
N LYS A 63 -3.96 -0.22 3.61
CA LYS A 63 -3.35 -1.44 3.07
C LYS A 63 -3.22 -1.37 1.55
N PHE A 64 -4.27 -0.95 0.85
CA PHE A 64 -4.24 -0.72 -0.60
C PHE A 64 -3.12 0.24 -1.03
N MET A 65 -2.99 1.38 -0.33
CA MET A 65 -2.01 2.43 -0.66
C MET A 65 -0.56 2.06 -0.35
N ARG A 66 -0.31 0.92 0.32
CA ARG A 66 1.03 0.48 0.73
C ARG A 66 1.42 -0.91 0.20
N ASN A 67 0.46 -1.81 -0.04
CA ASN A 67 0.67 -3.22 -0.37
C ASN A 67 -0.12 -3.62 -1.64
N SER A 68 0.01 -2.86 -2.72
CA SER A 68 -0.67 -3.17 -3.99
C SER A 68 0.11 -2.71 -5.22
N PRO A 69 -0.25 -3.16 -6.44
CA PRO A 69 0.30 -2.61 -7.67
C PRO A 69 0.11 -1.09 -7.79
N ALA A 70 -1.02 -0.57 -7.31
CA ALA A 70 -1.27 0.87 -7.27
C ALA A 70 -0.33 1.59 -6.29
N ALA A 71 0.02 0.97 -5.15
CA ALA A 71 1.01 1.52 -4.22
C ALA A 71 2.40 1.61 -4.85
N LEU A 72 2.79 0.60 -5.64
CA LEU A 72 4.02 0.62 -6.40
C LEU A 72 3.99 1.76 -7.42
N ALA A 73 3.00 1.83 -8.31
CA ALA A 73 2.94 2.89 -9.30
C ALA A 73 2.93 4.30 -8.66
N ARG A 74 2.24 4.43 -7.52
CA ARG A 74 2.18 5.65 -6.73
C ARG A 74 3.53 6.16 -6.23
N ILE A 75 4.47 5.29 -5.83
CA ILE A 75 5.79 5.75 -5.35
C ILE A 75 6.61 6.41 -6.48
N PHE A 76 6.41 5.96 -7.72
CA PHE A 76 7.12 6.45 -8.90
C PHE A 76 6.45 7.68 -9.51
N LEU A 77 5.10 7.67 -9.59
CA LEU A 77 4.36 8.66 -10.37
C LEU A 77 3.76 9.79 -9.53
N GLN A 78 3.42 9.54 -8.27
CA GLN A 78 2.81 10.56 -7.41
C GLN A 78 3.89 11.26 -6.58
N GLY A 79 4.22 12.50 -6.93
CA GLY A 79 5.29 13.24 -6.26
C GLY A 79 5.02 13.53 -4.77
N GLN A 80 3.74 13.65 -4.41
CA GLN A 80 3.29 14.01 -3.06
C GLN A 80 2.05 13.22 -2.65
N GLY A 81 2.02 12.72 -1.42
CA GLY A 81 0.85 12.12 -0.78
C GLY A 81 -0.07 13.16 -0.15
N ARG A 82 -0.76 12.81 0.93
CA ARG A 82 -1.73 13.71 1.56
C ARG A 82 -1.05 14.94 2.19
N GLY A 83 -1.69 16.10 2.06
CA GLY A 83 -1.23 17.40 2.56
C GLY A 83 -0.66 18.28 1.44
N SER A 84 -0.46 19.57 1.71
CA SER A 84 0.11 20.50 0.73
C SER A 84 1.43 21.11 1.21
N GLY A 85 2.31 21.41 0.26
CA GLY A 85 3.61 22.04 0.51
C GLY A 85 4.50 21.21 1.43
N LYS A 86 5.13 21.85 2.43
CA LYS A 86 6.07 21.19 3.37
C LYS A 86 5.43 20.12 4.27
N LYS A 87 4.10 20.00 4.28
CA LYS A 87 3.34 19.00 5.04
C LYS A 87 2.92 17.80 4.21
N ALA A 88 3.20 17.81 2.90
CA ALA A 88 2.89 16.69 2.04
C ALA A 88 3.74 15.48 2.43
N SER A 89 3.06 14.38 2.75
CA SER A 89 3.72 13.11 3.07
C SER A 89 4.21 12.43 1.79
N ILE A 90 5.40 11.85 1.80
CA ILE A 90 5.85 11.00 0.67
C ILE A 90 5.01 9.72 0.67
N PRO A 91 4.53 9.22 -0.49
CA PRO A 91 3.92 7.91 -0.59
C PRO A 91 4.76 6.84 0.10
N ARG A 92 4.12 5.89 0.80
CA ARG A 92 4.81 4.79 1.46
C ARG A 92 4.49 3.50 0.74
N LEU A 93 5.51 2.68 0.53
CA LEU A 93 5.41 1.32 0.01
C LEU A 93 5.86 0.37 1.11
N ASP A 94 5.01 -0.60 1.45
CA ASP A 94 5.36 -1.68 2.35
C ASP A 94 5.94 -2.82 1.49
N THR A 95 7.22 -3.12 1.70
CA THR A 95 7.98 -4.12 0.93
C THR A 95 8.41 -5.26 1.84
N ALA A 96 8.33 -6.50 1.35
CA ALA A 96 8.89 -7.66 2.03
C ALA A 96 10.42 -7.67 1.98
N SER A 97 11.00 -7.21 0.87
CA SER A 97 12.44 -7.08 0.66
C SER A 97 12.70 -5.99 -0.39
N ASN A 98 13.83 -5.31 -0.26
CA ASN A 98 14.34 -4.35 -1.23
C ASN A 98 15.84 -4.49 -1.32
N SER A 99 16.38 -4.80 -2.49
CA SER A 99 17.82 -4.88 -2.68
C SER A 99 18.27 -4.24 -4.00
N ILE A 100 19.50 -3.77 -4.01
CA ILE A 100 20.20 -3.24 -5.19
C ILE A 100 21.34 -4.20 -5.51
N ALA A 101 21.49 -4.60 -6.76
CA ALA A 101 22.69 -5.29 -7.20
C ALA A 101 23.85 -4.28 -7.28
N ASP A 102 24.89 -4.48 -6.47
CA ASP A 102 26.09 -3.65 -6.51
C ASP A 102 27.11 -4.22 -7.51
N PRO A 103 27.38 -3.53 -8.63
CA PRO A 103 28.32 -3.99 -9.64
C PRO A 103 29.77 -3.98 -9.13
N HIS A 104 30.09 -3.28 -8.05
CA HIS A 104 31.45 -3.19 -7.52
C HIS A 104 31.80 -4.35 -6.60
N SER A 105 30.92 -4.72 -5.68
CA SER A 105 31.12 -5.86 -4.78
C SER A 105 30.63 -7.18 -5.37
N GLY A 106 29.73 -7.14 -6.37
CA GLY A 106 29.06 -8.34 -6.88
C GLY A 106 27.98 -8.87 -5.94
N HIS A 107 27.62 -8.12 -4.89
CA HIS A 107 26.64 -8.52 -3.88
C HIS A 107 25.37 -7.67 -3.96
N GLU A 108 24.30 -8.18 -3.36
CA GLU A 108 23.09 -7.40 -3.16
C GLU A 108 23.18 -6.54 -1.90
N LEU A 109 22.85 -5.25 -2.02
CA LEU A 109 22.79 -4.30 -0.93
C LEU A 109 21.35 -4.06 -0.50
N GLU A 110 21.10 -4.01 0.81
CA GLU A 110 19.82 -3.58 1.36
C GLU A 110 19.51 -2.13 0.97
N SER A 111 18.26 -1.89 0.58
CA SER A 111 17.84 -0.59 0.07
C SER A 111 16.45 -0.17 0.55
N GLY A 112 16.22 1.13 0.60
CA GLY A 112 14.89 1.74 0.71
C GLY A 112 14.47 2.37 -0.62
N LEU A 113 13.19 2.73 -0.71
CA LEU A 113 12.62 3.43 -1.86
C LEU A 113 12.05 4.78 -1.41
N GLY A 114 12.61 5.85 -1.96
CA GLY A 114 12.18 7.23 -1.74
C GLY A 114 11.11 7.70 -2.74
N ALA A 115 10.79 8.99 -2.68
CA ALA A 115 9.89 9.65 -3.64
C ALA A 115 10.43 9.51 -5.07
N GLY A 116 9.52 9.35 -6.04
CA GLY A 116 9.89 9.13 -7.45
C GLY A 116 10.54 7.77 -7.69
N GLY A 117 10.46 6.85 -6.73
CA GLY A 117 11.13 5.56 -6.79
C GLY A 117 12.65 5.65 -6.75
N ILE A 118 13.20 6.72 -6.16
CA ILE A 118 14.65 6.87 -6.01
C ILE A 118 15.14 5.86 -4.97
N PRO A 119 16.00 4.91 -5.34
CA PRO A 119 16.52 3.94 -4.39
C PRO A 119 17.56 4.59 -3.47
N THR A 120 17.64 4.12 -2.23
CA THR A 120 18.63 4.56 -1.25
C THR A 120 19.23 3.35 -0.57
N VAL A 121 20.55 3.19 -0.65
CA VAL A 121 21.25 2.12 0.07
C VAL A 121 21.12 2.36 1.58
N MET A 122 20.74 1.33 2.33
CA MET A 122 20.70 1.42 3.79
C MET A 122 22.10 1.28 4.38
N PRO A 123 22.41 1.94 5.53
CA PRO A 123 23.63 1.65 6.26
C PRO A 123 23.67 0.17 6.63
N GLN A 124 24.71 -0.54 6.18
CA GLN A 124 24.83 -1.97 6.37
C GLN A 124 26.27 -2.47 6.41
N ILE A 125 26.43 -3.63 7.04
CA ILE A 125 27.59 -4.51 6.95
C ILE A 125 27.17 -5.72 6.11
N VAL A 126 27.85 -5.93 4.99
CA VAL A 126 27.81 -7.19 4.24
C VAL A 126 28.85 -8.12 4.83
N ILE A 127 28.41 -9.28 5.29
CA ILE A 127 29.21 -10.25 6.02
C ILE A 127 29.42 -11.46 5.11
N SER A 128 30.68 -11.76 4.79
CA SER A 128 31.10 -13.04 4.21
C SER A 128 32.15 -13.67 5.12
N LYS A 129 32.45 -14.97 4.92
CA LYS A 129 33.36 -15.75 5.79
C LYS A 129 34.67 -15.06 6.16
N GLU A 130 35.23 -14.26 5.27
CA GLU A 130 36.55 -13.65 5.47
C GLU A 130 36.54 -12.12 5.48
N LYS A 131 35.43 -11.49 5.10
CA LYS A 131 35.41 -10.04 4.82
C LYS A 131 34.12 -9.39 5.27
N LEU A 132 34.28 -8.22 5.86
CA LEU A 132 33.19 -7.27 6.11
C LEU A 132 33.25 -6.15 5.06
N GLY A 133 32.13 -5.93 4.39
CA GLY A 133 31.92 -4.79 3.50
C GLY A 133 31.01 -3.77 4.17
N LEU A 134 31.39 -2.49 4.14
CA LEU A 134 30.51 -1.39 4.57
C LEU A 134 29.84 -0.76 3.36
N SER A 135 28.54 -0.50 3.46
CA SER A 135 27.78 0.21 2.44
C SER A 135 26.65 1.01 3.06
N GLY A 136 26.32 2.17 2.50
CA GLY A 136 25.35 3.08 3.10
C GLY A 136 25.15 4.35 2.28
N PRO A 137 24.19 5.20 2.70
CA PRO A 137 23.85 6.42 1.97
C PRO A 137 24.88 7.54 2.19
N ASP A 138 25.48 7.58 3.38
CA ASP A 138 26.46 8.58 3.79
C ASP A 138 27.26 8.10 5.02
N VAL A 139 28.30 8.87 5.39
CA VAL A 139 29.15 8.60 6.55
C VAL A 139 28.37 8.64 7.87
N ILE A 140 27.38 9.52 7.99
CA ILE A 140 26.61 9.69 9.23
C ILE A 140 25.79 8.43 9.53
N GLY A 141 25.13 7.89 8.51
CA GLY A 141 24.36 6.64 8.59
C GLY A 141 25.25 5.44 8.93
N ILE A 142 26.43 5.34 8.33
CA ILE A 142 27.40 4.28 8.67
C ILE A 142 27.87 4.39 10.12
N ARG A 143 28.17 5.60 10.61
CA ARG A 143 28.58 5.81 12.00
C ARG A 143 27.45 5.44 12.97
N ALA A 144 26.22 5.84 12.68
CA ALA A 144 25.05 5.47 13.48
C ALA A 144 24.85 3.93 13.55
N LEU A 145 25.07 3.22 12.44
CA LEU A 145 25.07 1.76 12.40
C LEU A 145 26.15 1.17 13.32
N LEU A 146 27.41 1.61 13.18
CA LEU A 146 28.53 1.09 13.96
C LEU A 146 28.38 1.36 15.46
N ASP A 147 27.87 2.54 15.84
CA ASP A 147 27.59 2.88 17.24
C ASP A 147 26.51 1.97 17.83
N GLN A 148 25.43 1.72 17.07
CA GLN A 148 24.36 0.84 17.52
C GLN A 148 24.84 -0.61 17.66
N ILE A 149 25.60 -1.12 16.67
CA ILE A 149 26.22 -2.45 16.75
C ILE A 149 27.14 -2.54 17.96
N SER A 150 27.97 -1.52 18.21
CA SER A 150 28.88 -1.47 19.36
C SER A 150 28.12 -1.55 20.68
N SER A 151 27.01 -0.83 20.80
CA SER A 151 26.20 -0.86 22.01
C SER A 151 25.56 -2.24 22.29
N LEU A 152 25.10 -2.92 21.24
CA LEU A 152 24.41 -4.21 21.33
C LEU A 152 25.37 -5.39 21.48
N LEU A 153 26.49 -5.38 20.75
CA LEU A 153 27.43 -6.50 20.74
C LEU A 153 28.42 -6.49 21.92
N ILE A 154 28.34 -5.59 22.89
CA ILE A 154 29.19 -5.67 24.11
C ILE A 154 28.62 -6.68 25.12
N LYS A 155 27.31 -6.88 25.11
CA LYS A 155 26.57 -7.73 26.06
C LYS A 155 26.11 -9.03 25.39
N ASP A 156 25.24 -9.75 26.09
CA ASP A 156 24.39 -10.79 25.51
C ASP A 156 23.53 -10.18 24.40
N VAL A 157 23.44 -10.88 23.27
CA VAL A 157 22.74 -10.40 22.09
C VAL A 157 21.40 -11.10 21.99
N LEU A 158 20.33 -10.31 21.88
CA LEU A 158 18.99 -10.79 21.66
C LEU A 158 18.65 -10.70 20.18
N ILE A 159 18.42 -11.85 19.56
CA ILE A 159 17.93 -11.97 18.19
C ILE A 159 16.43 -12.22 18.24
N VAL A 160 15.66 -11.44 17.48
CA VAL A 160 14.20 -11.47 17.51
C VAL A 160 13.63 -11.81 16.15
N ASP A 161 12.87 -12.90 16.04
CA ASP A 161 12.07 -13.24 14.88
C ASP A 161 10.58 -13.02 15.15
N LYS A 162 9.90 -12.38 14.19
CA LYS A 162 8.46 -12.14 14.30
C LYS A 162 7.69 -13.36 13.81
N GLN A 163 6.96 -13.99 14.73
CA GLN A 163 6.16 -15.17 14.45
C GLN A 163 4.68 -14.77 14.32
N LYS A 164 4.04 -15.28 13.28
CA LYS A 164 2.60 -15.09 13.08
C LYS A 164 1.93 -16.46 13.02
N GLN A 165 1.23 -16.82 14.10
CA GLN A 165 0.42 -18.03 14.16
C GLN A 165 -1.06 -17.63 14.14
N SER A 166 -1.74 -17.93 13.04
CA SER A 166 -3.12 -17.50 12.78
C SER A 166 -3.26 -15.97 12.82
N SER A 167 -3.80 -15.42 13.91
CA SER A 167 -4.03 -13.99 14.16
C SER A 167 -3.20 -13.44 15.32
N ILE A 168 -2.50 -14.30 16.08
CA ILE A 168 -1.67 -13.90 17.21
C ILE A 168 -0.27 -13.66 16.69
N ILE A 169 0.27 -12.48 17.01
CA ILE A 169 1.66 -12.13 16.76
C ILE A 169 2.41 -12.43 18.05
N SER A 170 3.47 -13.22 17.94
CA SER A 170 4.43 -13.48 19.00
C SER A 170 5.84 -13.23 18.48
N TYR A 171 6.79 -13.16 19.39
CA TYR A 171 8.19 -12.88 19.07
C TYR A 171 9.04 -13.99 19.66
N GLY A 172 9.72 -14.75 18.79
CA GLY A 172 10.77 -15.65 19.21
C GLY A 172 12.00 -14.80 19.56
N VAL A 173 12.55 -15.03 20.75
CA VAL A 173 13.72 -14.31 21.23
C VAL A 173 14.81 -15.32 21.55
N THR A 174 15.87 -15.31 20.76
CA THR A 174 17.05 -16.15 20.97
C THR A 174 18.17 -15.31 21.59
N THR A 175 18.69 -15.80 22.71
CA THR A 175 19.80 -15.16 23.44
C THR A 175 21.13 -15.82 23.06
N PHE A 176 22.10 -14.99 22.69
CA PHE A 176 23.48 -15.41 22.46
C PHE A 176 24.42 -14.74 23.48
N ILE A 177 25.28 -15.54 24.10
CA ILE A 177 26.24 -15.09 25.10
C ILE A 177 27.64 -15.12 24.48
N TRP A 178 28.46 -14.11 24.76
CA TRP A 178 29.86 -14.07 24.32
C TRP A 178 30.75 -14.89 25.25
N SER A 179 31.36 -15.96 24.73
CA SER A 179 32.34 -16.76 25.44
C SER A 179 33.33 -17.42 24.48
N ASP A 180 34.58 -17.54 24.88
CA ASP A 180 35.66 -18.14 24.06
C ASP A 180 35.80 -17.46 22.68
N ASP A 181 35.79 -16.13 22.67
CA ASP A 181 35.91 -15.27 21.49
C ASP A 181 34.85 -15.51 20.39
N LYS A 182 33.69 -16.04 20.79
CA LYS A 182 32.53 -16.22 19.91
C LYS A 182 31.22 -16.08 20.66
N TYR A 183 30.15 -15.85 19.91
CA TYR A 183 28.79 -15.98 20.41
C TYR A 183 28.38 -17.45 20.44
N ASN A 184 27.72 -17.85 21.52
CA ASN A 184 27.16 -19.18 21.69
C ASN A 184 25.67 -19.07 22.04
N PHE A 185 24.87 -19.99 21.51
CA PHE A 185 23.46 -20.10 21.85
C PHE A 185 23.29 -20.34 23.35
N ALA A 186 22.38 -19.60 23.99
CA ALA A 186 22.05 -19.77 25.39
C ALA A 186 20.60 -20.26 25.60
N SER A 187 19.62 -19.55 25.03
CA SER A 187 18.20 -19.87 25.21
C SER A 187 17.35 -19.32 24.08
N THR A 188 16.14 -19.87 23.96
CA THR A 188 15.06 -19.28 23.17
C THR A 188 13.81 -19.20 24.04
N GLU A 189 13.12 -18.07 23.98
CA GLU A 189 11.82 -17.87 24.60
C GLU A 189 10.83 -17.22 23.62
N GLN A 190 9.55 -17.21 24.00
CA GLN A 190 8.51 -16.58 23.20
C GLN A 190 7.86 -15.46 24.01
N LEU A 191 7.89 -14.25 23.47
CA LEU A 191 7.36 -13.05 24.11
C LEU A 191 6.15 -12.48 23.36
N ALA A 192 5.28 -11.80 24.09
CA ALA A 192 4.16 -11.05 23.51
C ALA A 192 4.60 -9.71 22.90
N GLN A 193 5.75 -9.18 23.32
CA GLN A 193 6.35 -7.94 22.82
C GLN A 193 7.86 -8.14 22.66
N PRO A 194 8.49 -7.53 21.65
CA PRO A 194 9.93 -7.64 21.46
C PRO A 194 10.68 -6.82 22.54
N PRO A 195 11.90 -7.24 22.93
CA PRO A 195 12.81 -6.39 23.72
C PRO A 195 13.12 -5.07 23.00
N SER A 196 13.35 -4.01 23.77
CA SER A 196 13.71 -2.69 23.21
C SER A 196 15.12 -2.66 22.58
N GLU A 197 16.04 -3.45 23.12
CA GLU A 197 17.42 -3.60 22.63
C GLU A 197 17.58 -5.00 22.03
N CYS A 198 17.40 -5.11 20.72
CA CYS A 198 17.51 -6.38 20.01
C CYS A 198 17.94 -6.18 18.55
N ILE A 199 18.34 -7.27 17.92
CA ILE A 199 18.56 -7.36 16.48
C ILE A 199 17.43 -8.19 15.87
N TRP A 200 16.73 -7.63 14.90
CA TRP A 200 15.65 -8.34 14.21
C TRP A 200 16.23 -9.34 13.21
N LEU A 201 15.73 -10.57 13.23
CA LEU A 201 16.09 -11.58 12.24
C LEU A 201 15.08 -11.56 11.08
N GLU A 202 15.60 -11.49 9.86
CA GLU A 202 14.83 -11.70 8.64
C GLU A 202 15.48 -12.75 7.75
N PRO A 203 14.69 -13.59 7.06
CA PRO A 203 15.25 -14.59 6.16
C PRO A 203 15.82 -13.92 4.91
N LEU A 204 17.02 -14.35 4.52
CA LEU A 204 17.58 -14.05 3.21
C LEU A 204 16.87 -14.92 2.15
N LYS A 205 16.09 -14.32 1.26
CA LYS A 205 15.38 -15.04 0.19
C LYS A 205 16.19 -14.96 -1.11
N ASN A 206 16.35 -16.10 -1.80
CA ASN A 206 16.90 -16.19 -3.17
C ASN A 206 18.37 -15.77 -3.36
N SER A 207 19.27 -16.00 -2.41
CA SER A 207 20.70 -15.90 -2.70
C SER A 207 21.16 -17.20 -3.37
N GLY A 208 21.46 -17.15 -4.67
CA GLY A 208 22.13 -18.26 -5.37
C GLY A 208 23.55 -18.54 -4.84
N ASP A 209 24.09 -17.62 -4.02
CA ASP A 209 25.35 -17.74 -3.28
C ASP A 209 25.06 -17.96 -1.79
N THR A 210 25.60 -19.04 -1.23
CA THR A 210 25.13 -19.67 0.02
C THR A 210 25.81 -19.21 1.31
N GLU A 211 26.57 -18.09 1.34
CA GLU A 211 27.38 -17.74 2.53
C GLU A 211 27.53 -16.23 2.78
N ILE A 212 26.45 -15.47 2.60
CA ILE A 212 26.44 -14.02 2.85
C ILE A 212 25.32 -13.66 3.83
N ALA A 213 25.64 -12.84 4.83
CA ALA A 213 24.68 -12.20 5.71
C ALA A 213 24.75 -10.67 5.62
N ARG A 214 23.68 -9.99 6.03
CA ARG A 214 23.59 -8.53 5.98
C ARG A 214 23.06 -7.99 7.29
N LEU A 215 23.85 -7.15 7.95
CA LEU A 215 23.45 -6.46 9.18
C LEU A 215 23.23 -4.98 8.87
N PHE A 216 22.00 -4.48 8.95
CA PHE A 216 21.64 -3.15 8.45
C PHE A 216 20.71 -2.39 9.38
N LEU A 217 20.78 -1.06 9.28
CA LEU A 217 19.99 -0.13 10.07
C LEU A 217 18.82 0.44 9.27
N ARG A 218 17.60 0.20 9.74
CA ARG A 218 16.40 0.79 9.16
C ARG A 218 16.26 2.27 9.50
N PRO A 219 15.52 3.04 8.69
CA PRO A 219 15.15 4.43 9.03
C PRO A 219 14.39 4.58 10.36
N THR A 220 13.77 3.50 10.87
CA THR A 220 13.10 3.45 12.17
C THR A 220 14.06 3.30 13.35
N GLY A 221 15.37 3.13 13.11
CA GLY A 221 16.38 2.86 14.13
C GLY A 221 16.51 1.39 14.52
N GLN A 222 15.79 0.49 13.84
CA GLN A 222 15.88 -0.96 14.10
C GLN A 222 17.09 -1.55 13.38
N LEU A 223 17.92 -2.30 14.12
CA LEU A 223 19.00 -3.11 13.58
C LEU A 223 18.44 -4.47 13.14
N VAL A 224 18.78 -4.89 11.93
CA VAL A 224 18.26 -6.12 11.30
C VAL A 224 19.41 -6.96 10.78
N LEU A 225 19.42 -8.24 11.12
CA LEU A 225 20.29 -9.26 10.54
C LEU A 225 19.48 -10.09 9.54
N ARG A 226 19.91 -10.11 8.29
CA ARG A 226 19.46 -11.06 7.29
C ARG A 226 20.47 -12.19 7.12
N SER A 227 19.97 -13.40 7.31
CA SER A 227 20.74 -14.65 7.20
C SER A 227 19.88 -15.70 6.50
N GLU A 228 20.52 -16.65 5.81
CA GLU A 228 19.82 -17.78 5.20
C GLU A 228 19.29 -18.73 6.27
N THR A 229 20.12 -19.02 7.28
CA THR A 229 19.76 -19.94 8.36
C THR A 229 20.08 -19.36 9.74
N THR A 230 19.41 -19.89 10.76
CA THR A 230 19.60 -19.51 12.17
C THR A 230 20.91 -20.04 12.75
N GLU A 231 21.43 -21.13 12.20
CA GLU A 231 22.63 -21.81 12.69
C GLU A 231 23.91 -21.00 12.46
N GLN A 232 23.92 -20.14 11.44
CA GLN A 232 25.07 -19.29 11.09
C GLN A 232 25.15 -17.99 11.89
N ILE A 233 24.06 -17.61 12.57
CA ILE A 233 23.98 -16.34 13.32
C ILE A 233 25.14 -16.15 14.32
N PRO A 234 25.51 -17.14 15.15
CA PRO A 234 26.60 -16.96 16.11
C PRO A 234 27.93 -16.64 15.43
N GLU A 235 28.21 -17.27 14.29
CA GLU A 235 29.42 -17.03 13.49
C GLU A 235 29.42 -15.60 12.94
N TRP A 236 28.32 -15.16 12.32
CA TRP A 236 28.19 -13.81 11.78
C TRP A 236 28.38 -12.72 12.83
N LEU A 237 27.73 -12.86 13.98
CA LEU A 237 27.88 -11.90 15.09
C LEU A 237 29.32 -11.87 15.63
N SER A 238 30.00 -13.02 15.63
CA SER A 238 31.38 -13.12 16.12
C SER A 238 32.37 -12.44 15.18
N ILE A 239 32.20 -12.63 13.87
CA ILE A 239 33.00 -11.95 12.85
C ILE A 239 32.81 -10.43 12.95
N VAL A 240 31.55 -9.96 13.06
CA VAL A 240 31.28 -8.52 13.22
C VAL A 240 31.92 -7.97 14.49
N ARG A 241 31.73 -8.62 15.64
CA ARG A 241 32.27 -8.15 16.92
C ARG A 241 33.80 -8.08 16.92
N SER A 242 34.46 -9.12 16.42
CA SER A 242 35.93 -9.19 16.40
C SER A 242 36.58 -8.11 15.52
N GLN A 243 35.90 -7.64 14.48
CA GLN A 243 36.40 -6.61 13.56
C GLN A 243 35.83 -5.21 13.82
N LEU A 244 34.91 -5.05 14.77
CA LEU A 244 34.16 -3.81 14.98
C LEU A 244 35.05 -2.62 15.36
N SER A 245 36.09 -2.85 16.15
CA SER A 245 37.05 -1.81 16.54
C SER A 245 37.84 -1.29 15.34
N ALA A 246 38.24 -2.18 14.42
CA ALA A 246 38.92 -1.82 13.19
C ALA A 246 38.00 -1.04 12.25
N LEU A 247 36.75 -1.49 12.09
CA LEU A 247 35.74 -0.77 11.28
C LEU A 247 35.42 0.61 11.84
N SER A 248 35.34 0.74 13.16
CA SER A 248 35.05 2.02 13.84
C SER A 248 36.24 2.98 13.80
N GLY A 249 37.48 2.47 13.79
CA GLY A 249 38.69 3.30 13.72
C GLY A 249 39.09 3.71 12.30
N ALA A 250 38.60 3.02 11.27
CA ALA A 250 38.98 3.27 9.88
C ALA A 250 38.43 4.62 9.36
N GLU A 251 39.23 5.28 8.52
CA GLU A 251 38.72 6.30 7.62
C GLU A 251 37.81 5.63 6.58
N LEU A 252 36.60 6.14 6.43
CA LEU A 252 35.66 5.62 5.45
C LEU A 252 36.07 6.09 4.05
N PRO A 253 36.08 5.19 3.06
CA PRO A 253 36.42 5.56 1.70
C PRO A 253 35.41 6.55 1.12
N ASP A 254 35.83 7.28 0.08
CA ASP A 254 34.92 8.15 -0.67
C ASP A 254 33.72 7.35 -1.21
N PRO A 255 32.49 7.88 -1.09
CA PRO A 255 31.29 7.19 -1.52
C PRO A 255 31.31 6.95 -3.03
N LYS A 256 31.11 5.69 -3.43
CA LYS A 256 30.91 5.31 -4.83
C LYS A 256 29.43 5.29 -5.15
N THR A 257 29.02 6.07 -6.15
CA THR A 257 27.63 6.10 -6.60
C THR A 257 27.36 4.94 -7.55
N ILE A 258 26.24 4.23 -7.34
CA ILE A 258 25.76 3.22 -8.29
C ILE A 258 24.90 3.93 -9.33
N GLU A 259 25.41 4.07 -10.55
CA GLU A 259 24.65 4.64 -11.66
C GLU A 259 23.60 3.62 -12.16
N LYS A 260 22.34 4.05 -12.26
CA LYS A 260 21.22 3.23 -12.76
C LYS A 260 21.14 1.84 -12.10
N PRO A 261 20.96 1.78 -10.77
CA PRO A 261 20.96 0.52 -10.04
C PRO A 261 19.87 -0.42 -10.53
N SER A 262 20.22 -1.70 -10.70
CA SER A 262 19.23 -2.76 -10.83
C SER A 262 18.66 -3.05 -9.44
N MET A 263 17.35 -2.93 -9.28
CA MET A 263 16.68 -3.07 -7.99
C MET A 263 15.68 -4.23 -8.00
N HIS A 264 15.70 -5.02 -6.94
CA HIS A 264 14.70 -6.03 -6.64
C HIS A 264 13.74 -5.50 -5.56
N ILE A 265 12.43 -5.57 -5.81
CA ILE A 265 11.39 -5.21 -4.86
C ILE A 265 10.50 -6.43 -4.63
N GLY A 266 10.56 -7.00 -3.43
CA GLY A 266 9.64 -8.04 -2.98
C GLY A 266 8.40 -7.40 -2.34
N MET A 267 7.20 -7.74 -2.81
CA MET A 267 5.94 -7.23 -2.25
C MET A 267 4.97 -8.35 -1.89
N ASN A 268 4.21 -8.16 -0.81
CA ASN A 268 3.08 -9.01 -0.47
C ASN A 268 1.79 -8.28 -0.85
N ILE A 269 1.16 -8.70 -1.94
CA ILE A 269 -0.07 -8.07 -2.44
C ILE A 269 -1.27 -8.74 -1.76
N ASP A 270 -2.13 -7.93 -1.14
CA ASP A 270 -3.44 -8.40 -0.68
C ASP A 270 -4.50 -8.11 -1.75
N THR A 271 -4.84 -9.15 -2.50
CA THR A 271 -5.81 -9.07 -3.61
C THR A 271 -7.25 -8.85 -3.12
N ASP A 272 -7.61 -9.31 -1.91
CA ASP A 272 -8.91 -9.02 -1.30
C ASP A 272 -9.02 -7.52 -1.01
N ALA A 273 -8.04 -6.96 -0.30
CA ALA A 273 -8.00 -5.53 -0.02
C ALA A 273 -7.97 -4.71 -1.31
N TYR A 274 -7.21 -5.16 -2.32
CA TYR A 274 -7.15 -4.51 -3.62
C TYR A 274 -8.54 -4.37 -4.26
N SER A 275 -9.23 -5.49 -4.43
CA SER A 275 -10.53 -5.54 -5.08
C SER A 275 -11.62 -4.77 -4.33
N ARG A 276 -11.63 -4.86 -3.00
CA ARG A 276 -12.60 -4.17 -2.15
C ARG A 276 -12.46 -2.66 -2.18
N VAL A 277 -11.23 -2.12 -2.24
CA VAL A 277 -11.03 -0.67 -2.38
C VAL A 277 -11.54 -0.18 -3.73
N LEU A 278 -11.26 -0.89 -4.82
CA LEU A 278 -11.77 -0.49 -6.13
C LEU A 278 -13.31 -0.54 -6.19
N ALA A 279 -13.92 -1.58 -5.61
CA ALA A 279 -15.38 -1.66 -5.46
C ALA A 279 -15.94 -0.54 -4.59
N LYS A 280 -15.27 -0.19 -3.50
CA LYS A 280 -15.65 0.91 -2.61
C LYS A 280 -15.63 2.25 -3.34
N ILE A 281 -14.60 2.50 -4.15
CA ILE A 281 -14.52 3.70 -5.01
C ILE A 281 -15.72 3.74 -5.97
N GLY A 282 -15.98 2.65 -6.68
CA GLY A 282 -17.11 2.56 -7.60
C GLY A 282 -18.45 2.79 -6.92
N MET A 283 -18.67 2.16 -5.77
CA MET A 283 -19.89 2.32 -4.99
C MET A 283 -20.07 3.76 -4.51
N ASN A 284 -19.01 4.39 -4.01
CA ASN A 284 -19.07 5.80 -3.60
C ASN A 284 -19.40 6.73 -4.77
N ILE A 285 -18.79 6.50 -5.94
CA ILE A 285 -19.08 7.27 -7.15
C ILE A 285 -20.54 7.06 -7.57
N ALA A 286 -21.07 5.84 -7.50
CA ALA A 286 -22.47 5.56 -7.79
C ALA A 286 -23.42 6.29 -6.83
N ILE A 287 -23.13 6.27 -5.53
CA ILE A 287 -23.92 7.00 -4.51
C ILE A 287 -23.92 8.49 -4.80
N HIS A 288 -22.76 9.06 -5.12
CA HIS A 288 -22.62 10.48 -5.43
C HIS A 288 -23.37 10.86 -6.72
N THR A 289 -23.31 10.01 -7.74
CA THR A 289 -23.80 10.32 -9.10
C THR A 289 -25.29 10.02 -9.26
N TYR A 290 -25.74 8.86 -8.78
CA TYR A 290 -27.13 8.40 -8.91
C TYR A 290 -27.97 8.70 -7.64
N GLY A 291 -27.32 9.10 -6.55
CA GLY A 291 -27.97 9.45 -5.30
C GLY A 291 -28.15 8.26 -4.35
N GLU A 292 -28.22 8.59 -3.06
CA GLU A 292 -28.40 7.63 -1.97
C GLU A 292 -29.62 6.71 -2.16
N GLN A 293 -30.78 7.28 -2.52
CA GLN A 293 -32.03 6.51 -2.65
C GLN A 293 -31.89 5.37 -3.67
N TYR A 294 -31.20 5.63 -4.78
CA TYR A 294 -30.95 4.63 -5.81
C TYR A 294 -30.04 3.50 -5.31
N CYS A 295 -28.95 3.86 -4.63
CA CYS A 295 -27.96 2.90 -4.11
C CYS A 295 -28.40 2.15 -2.84
N ARG A 296 -29.56 2.49 -2.28
CA ARG A 296 -30.22 1.71 -1.22
C ARG A 296 -31.00 0.50 -1.74
N ASP A 297 -31.20 0.38 -3.05
CA ASP A 297 -31.81 -0.81 -3.64
C ASP A 297 -31.01 -2.08 -3.32
N ALA A 298 -31.73 -3.19 -3.12
CA ALA A 298 -31.15 -4.47 -2.73
C ALA A 298 -30.17 -5.03 -3.78
N ALA A 299 -30.26 -4.58 -5.04
CA ALA A 299 -29.31 -4.96 -6.10
C ALA A 299 -27.86 -4.56 -5.80
N PHE A 300 -27.63 -3.64 -4.85
CA PHE A 300 -26.30 -3.21 -4.39
C PHE A 300 -25.84 -3.90 -3.09
N ASP A 301 -26.68 -4.73 -2.46
CA ASP A 301 -26.36 -5.30 -1.14
C ASP A 301 -25.13 -6.21 -1.18
N ASP A 302 -24.99 -7.02 -2.23
CA ASP A 302 -23.83 -7.88 -2.42
C ASP A 302 -22.53 -7.07 -2.50
N ILE A 303 -22.47 -6.02 -3.33
CA ILE A 303 -21.24 -5.22 -3.45
C ILE A 303 -20.92 -4.46 -2.16
N LYS A 304 -21.94 -3.98 -1.44
CA LYS A 304 -21.76 -3.35 -0.11
C LYS A 304 -21.21 -4.36 0.90
N ALA A 305 -21.74 -5.58 0.92
CA ALA A 305 -21.26 -6.67 1.77
C ALA A 305 -19.82 -7.09 1.41
N SER A 306 -19.50 -7.20 0.12
CA SER A 306 -18.14 -7.45 -0.39
C SER A 306 -17.16 -6.38 0.08
N VAL A 307 -17.52 -5.10 -0.05
CA VAL A 307 -16.69 -3.98 0.42
C VAL A 307 -16.43 -4.08 1.93
N LEU A 308 -17.47 -4.34 2.72
CA LEU A 308 -17.37 -4.41 4.19
C LEU A 308 -16.62 -5.62 4.70
N THR A 309 -16.81 -6.79 4.09
CA THR A 309 -16.42 -8.08 4.68
C THR A 309 -15.48 -8.92 3.80
N GLY A 310 -15.35 -8.60 2.52
CA GLY A 310 -14.73 -9.45 1.51
C GLY A 310 -15.60 -10.63 1.07
N LYS A 311 -16.86 -10.68 1.48
CA LYS A 311 -17.81 -11.75 1.17
C LYS A 311 -19.15 -11.19 0.66
N PRO A 312 -19.63 -11.62 -0.52
CA PRO A 312 -18.93 -12.46 -1.50
C PRO A 312 -17.65 -11.78 -2.03
N PRO A 313 -16.71 -12.49 -2.68
CA PRO A 313 -15.52 -11.85 -3.26
C PRO A 313 -15.93 -10.85 -4.35
N VAL A 314 -15.16 -9.76 -4.47
CA VAL A 314 -15.34 -8.81 -5.58
C VAL A 314 -14.78 -9.42 -6.85
N TYR A 315 -15.64 -9.57 -7.85
CA TYR A 315 -15.22 -10.03 -9.18
C TYR A 315 -14.71 -8.82 -9.97
N MET A 316 -13.42 -8.83 -10.27
CA MET A 316 -12.78 -7.87 -11.16
C MET A 316 -12.49 -8.55 -12.49
N ASN A 317 -12.78 -7.83 -13.57
CA ASN A 317 -12.63 -8.23 -14.97
C ASN A 317 -13.81 -9.04 -15.52
N LEU A 318 -14.26 -8.60 -16.68
CA LEU A 318 -15.05 -9.39 -17.61
C LEU A 318 -14.01 -10.08 -18.50
N ASP A 319 -13.91 -11.40 -18.44
CA ASP A 319 -13.13 -12.16 -19.42
C ASP A 319 -13.62 -11.83 -20.84
N GLY A 320 -12.69 -11.74 -21.80
CA GLY A 320 -12.98 -11.56 -23.23
C GLY A 320 -12.91 -10.12 -23.76
N ASP A 321 -13.58 -9.88 -24.89
CA ASP A 321 -13.45 -8.68 -25.72
C ASP A 321 -13.81 -7.37 -25.00
N ILE A 322 -14.68 -7.43 -23.98
CA ILE A 322 -15.11 -6.24 -23.23
C ILE A 322 -13.95 -5.60 -22.48
N GLY A 323 -13.07 -6.41 -21.87
CA GLY A 323 -11.88 -5.90 -21.17
C GLY A 323 -10.89 -5.25 -22.13
N ALA A 324 -10.69 -5.84 -23.33
CA ALA A 324 -9.81 -5.31 -24.36
C ALA A 324 -10.31 -3.95 -24.89
N ASN A 325 -11.61 -3.83 -25.17
CA ASN A 325 -12.22 -2.60 -25.65
C ASN A 325 -12.06 -1.43 -24.66
N PHE A 326 -12.26 -1.69 -23.36
CA PHE A 326 -11.99 -0.68 -22.34
C PHE A 326 -10.50 -0.40 -22.18
N GLY A 327 -9.64 -1.40 -22.36
CA GLY A 327 -8.18 -1.23 -22.39
C GLY A 327 -7.74 -0.17 -23.39
N GLU A 328 -8.19 -0.27 -24.64
CA GLU A 328 -7.87 0.69 -25.71
C GLU A 328 -8.47 2.07 -25.45
N PHE A 329 -9.73 2.14 -25.01
CA PHE A 329 -10.35 3.44 -24.70
C PHE A 329 -9.64 4.16 -23.55
N PHE A 330 -9.30 3.43 -22.49
CA PHE A 330 -8.64 4.02 -21.33
C PHE A 330 -7.14 4.24 -21.56
N SER A 331 -6.51 3.59 -22.55
CA SER A 331 -5.09 3.80 -22.89
C SER A 331 -4.81 5.18 -23.47
N ALA A 332 -5.82 5.79 -24.12
CA ALA A 332 -5.75 7.14 -24.67
C ALA A 332 -5.56 8.25 -23.62
N MET A 333 -5.79 7.94 -22.34
CA MET A 333 -5.43 8.85 -21.26
C MET A 333 -3.93 8.74 -20.95
N ASP A 334 -3.23 9.81 -21.28
CA ASP A 334 -1.89 10.14 -20.84
C ASP A 334 -1.89 10.87 -19.48
N GLY A 335 -0.71 10.90 -18.86
CA GLY A 335 -0.41 11.85 -17.80
C GLY A 335 -0.90 11.49 -16.42
N ASN A 336 -0.73 12.47 -15.53
CA ASN A 336 -0.79 12.33 -14.08
C ASN A 336 -2.24 12.23 -13.55
N SER A 337 -3.05 11.40 -14.20
CA SER A 337 -4.47 11.25 -13.90
C SER A 337 -4.92 9.79 -13.78
N HIS A 338 -5.91 9.58 -12.93
CA HIS A 338 -6.76 8.39 -12.96
C HIS A 338 -7.96 8.64 -13.87
N LEU A 339 -8.45 7.60 -14.54
CA LEU A 339 -9.70 7.65 -15.30
C LEU A 339 -10.65 6.60 -14.74
N MET A 340 -11.91 6.99 -14.59
CA MET A 340 -13.00 6.12 -14.20
C MET A 340 -14.22 6.36 -15.07
N MET A 341 -15.07 5.34 -15.19
CA MET A 341 -16.37 5.41 -15.83
C MET A 341 -17.40 4.69 -14.98
N LEU A 342 -18.56 5.31 -14.80
CA LEU A 342 -19.77 4.69 -14.27
C LEU A 342 -20.78 4.58 -15.42
N ALA A 343 -21.25 3.38 -15.70
CA ALA A 343 -22.19 3.12 -16.77
C ALA A 343 -23.30 2.17 -16.32
N SER A 344 -24.42 2.19 -17.03
CA SER A 344 -25.47 1.21 -16.86
C SER A 344 -25.88 0.63 -18.20
N TYR A 345 -26.41 -0.58 -18.20
CA TYR A 345 -27.03 -1.18 -19.38
C TYR A 345 -28.30 -1.91 -18.99
N SER A 346 -29.31 -1.82 -19.87
CA SER A 346 -30.62 -2.42 -19.63
C SER A 346 -30.64 -3.87 -20.12
N HIS A 347 -31.26 -4.77 -19.34
CA HIS A 347 -31.52 -6.17 -19.72
C HIS A 347 -32.96 -6.41 -20.21
N GLY A 348 -33.74 -5.34 -20.36
CA GLY A 348 -35.20 -5.44 -20.50
C GLY A 348 -35.93 -5.44 -19.16
N ALA A 349 -37.26 -5.37 -19.19
CA ALA A 349 -38.14 -5.30 -18.01
C ALA A 349 -37.81 -4.15 -17.01
N GLY A 350 -37.13 -3.08 -17.47
CA GLY A 350 -36.76 -1.94 -16.62
C GLY A 350 -35.66 -2.24 -15.59
N ARG A 351 -34.95 -3.37 -15.72
CA ARG A 351 -33.82 -3.72 -14.85
C ARG A 351 -32.50 -3.45 -15.56
N HIS A 352 -31.55 -2.97 -14.77
CA HIS A 352 -30.24 -2.54 -15.23
C HIS A 352 -29.14 -3.24 -14.45
N SER A 353 -28.00 -3.39 -15.11
CA SER A 353 -26.72 -3.53 -14.43
C SER A 353 -26.07 -2.18 -14.27
N VAL A 354 -25.25 -2.05 -13.24
CA VAL A 354 -24.37 -0.90 -13.06
C VAL A 354 -22.93 -1.39 -13.03
N LEU A 355 -22.12 -0.85 -13.94
CA LEU A 355 -20.71 -1.17 -14.09
C LEU A 355 -19.86 0.03 -13.70
N PHE A 356 -18.77 -0.26 -12.99
CA PHE A 356 -17.70 0.68 -12.71
C PHE A 356 -16.43 0.23 -13.40
N VAL A 357 -15.77 1.13 -14.12
CA VAL A 357 -14.50 0.89 -14.80
C VAL A 357 -13.48 1.87 -14.27
N ILE A 358 -12.28 1.40 -13.94
CA ILE A 358 -11.22 2.25 -13.38
C ILE A 358 -9.84 1.86 -13.92
N ARG A 359 -9.03 2.88 -14.21
CA ARG A 359 -7.59 2.76 -14.49
C ARG A 359 -6.82 3.68 -13.55
N LEU A 360 -5.94 3.09 -12.76
CA LEU A 360 -5.07 3.81 -11.83
C LEU A 360 -3.64 3.85 -12.38
N TYR A 361 -3.00 5.02 -12.32
CA TYR A 361 -1.57 5.21 -12.65
C TYR A 361 -1.14 4.63 -14.00
N GLY A 362 -1.98 4.70 -15.02
CA GLY A 362 -1.69 4.10 -16.33
C GLY A 362 -1.60 2.57 -16.33
N GLY A 363 -1.93 1.90 -15.23
CA GLY A 363 -1.89 0.44 -15.09
C GLY A 363 -3.06 -0.27 -15.77
N ALA A 364 -3.38 -1.45 -15.25
CA ALA A 364 -4.49 -2.26 -15.75
C ALA A 364 -5.85 -1.57 -15.57
N VAL A 365 -6.74 -1.82 -16.53
CA VAL A 365 -8.15 -1.42 -16.44
C VAL A 365 -8.90 -2.50 -15.69
N HIS A 366 -9.70 -2.09 -14.70
CA HIS A 366 -10.55 -3.00 -13.93
C HIS A 366 -12.02 -2.66 -14.20
N VAL A 367 -12.81 -3.70 -14.50
CA VAL A 367 -14.27 -3.61 -14.61
C VAL A 367 -14.90 -4.32 -13.42
N ILE A 368 -15.80 -3.62 -12.72
CA ILE A 368 -16.42 -4.07 -11.48
C ILE A 368 -17.94 -3.90 -11.60
N PRO A 369 -18.72 -4.99 -11.58
CA PRO A 369 -20.17 -4.88 -11.50
C PRO A 369 -20.57 -4.43 -10.08
N LEU A 370 -21.18 -3.26 -9.98
CA LEU A 370 -21.76 -2.75 -8.73
C LEU A 370 -23.16 -3.33 -8.48
N ALA A 371 -23.91 -3.55 -9.56
CA ALA A 371 -25.16 -4.32 -9.57
C ALA A 371 -25.18 -5.15 -10.85
N ARG A 372 -25.37 -6.47 -10.72
CA ARG A 372 -25.28 -7.41 -11.87
C ARG A 372 -26.55 -7.45 -12.70
N ASP A 373 -27.69 -7.55 -12.06
CA ASP A 373 -28.99 -7.65 -12.69
C ASP A 373 -30.05 -7.38 -11.63
N GLY A 374 -30.79 -6.28 -11.79
CA GLY A 374 -31.87 -5.99 -10.86
C GLY A 374 -31.91 -4.57 -10.33
N ALA A 375 -30.90 -3.73 -10.59
CA ALA A 375 -31.01 -2.33 -10.25
C ALA A 375 -32.15 -1.69 -11.09
N PRO A 376 -32.90 -0.73 -10.53
CA PRO A 376 -33.85 0.05 -11.33
C PRO A 376 -33.11 0.89 -12.38
N SER A 377 -33.86 1.49 -13.33
CA SER A 377 -33.27 2.46 -14.25
C SER A 377 -32.58 3.57 -13.47
N PRO A 378 -31.28 3.84 -13.72
CA PRO A 378 -30.59 4.91 -13.03
C PRO A 378 -31.18 6.27 -13.43
N PRO A 379 -31.07 7.29 -12.56
CA PRO A 379 -31.49 8.65 -12.89
C PRO A 379 -30.72 9.25 -14.07
N ILE A 380 -29.51 8.75 -14.33
CA ILE A 380 -28.66 9.16 -15.44
C ILE A 380 -28.37 7.89 -16.27
N SER A 381 -28.86 7.86 -17.50
CA SER A 381 -28.71 6.72 -18.41
C SER A 381 -27.38 6.72 -19.18
N GLU A 382 -26.78 7.90 -19.37
CA GLU A 382 -25.51 8.06 -20.08
C GLU A 382 -24.31 7.70 -19.18
N PRO A 383 -23.23 7.14 -19.76
CA PRO A 383 -21.98 6.93 -19.03
C PRO A 383 -21.43 8.25 -18.47
N THR A 384 -21.07 8.24 -17.19
CA THR A 384 -20.42 9.36 -16.50
C THR A 384 -18.95 9.03 -16.30
N PHE A 385 -18.06 9.95 -16.65
CA PHE A 385 -16.62 9.78 -16.50
C PHE A 385 -16.10 10.62 -15.35
N PHE A 386 -15.04 10.14 -14.69
CA PHE A 386 -14.32 10.89 -13.68
C PHE A 386 -12.83 10.86 -13.98
N THR A 387 -12.18 12.02 -13.86
CA THR A 387 -10.72 12.09 -13.84
C THR A 387 -10.23 12.59 -12.49
N VAL A 388 -9.13 12.04 -12.00
CA VAL A 388 -8.44 12.52 -10.79
C VAL A 388 -7.03 12.88 -11.17
N ASP A 389 -6.72 14.17 -11.19
CA ASP A 389 -5.33 14.65 -11.25
C ASP A 389 -4.71 14.40 -9.86
N TYR A 390 -3.85 13.39 -9.78
CA TYR A 390 -3.33 12.91 -8.50
C TYR A 390 -2.17 13.73 -7.95
N ASP A 391 -1.62 14.65 -8.75
CA ASP A 391 -0.60 15.60 -8.30
C ASP A 391 -1.26 16.87 -7.75
N ASN A 392 -2.31 17.36 -8.43
CA ASN A 392 -3.01 18.59 -8.04
C ASN A 392 -4.21 18.35 -7.11
N HIS A 393 -4.53 17.08 -6.85
CA HIS A 393 -5.69 16.65 -6.06
C HIS A 393 -7.04 17.17 -6.60
N ILE A 394 -7.20 17.20 -7.93
CA ILE A 394 -8.40 17.72 -8.59
C ILE A 394 -9.22 16.56 -9.12
N VAL A 395 -10.48 16.49 -8.69
CA VAL A 395 -11.47 15.56 -9.25
C VAL A 395 -12.37 16.32 -10.22
N GLU A 396 -12.60 15.74 -11.39
CA GLU A 396 -13.53 16.25 -12.40
C GLU A 396 -14.54 15.18 -12.78
N GLN A 397 -15.80 15.58 -12.93
CA GLN A 397 -16.87 14.76 -13.49
C GLN A 397 -17.16 15.24 -14.91
N LEU A 398 -17.15 14.34 -15.88
CA LEU A 398 -17.22 14.64 -17.31
C LEU A 398 -18.33 13.82 -17.98
N SER A 399 -18.99 14.43 -18.97
CA SER A 399 -19.76 13.69 -19.96
C SER A 399 -18.82 13.08 -21.01
N LEU A 400 -19.34 12.17 -21.86
CA LEU A 400 -18.57 11.61 -22.96
C LEU A 400 -18.01 12.70 -23.90
N VAL A 401 -18.82 13.70 -24.23
CA VAL A 401 -18.41 14.82 -25.10
C VAL A 401 -17.25 15.60 -24.48
N LYS A 402 -17.34 15.92 -23.18
CA LYS A 402 -16.29 16.66 -22.46
C LYS A 402 -14.99 15.85 -22.35
N LEU A 403 -15.10 14.54 -22.14
CA LEU A 403 -13.94 13.66 -22.16
C LEU A 403 -13.29 13.63 -23.56
N ALA A 404 -14.09 13.50 -24.62
CA ALA A 404 -13.58 13.51 -26.00
C ALA A 404 -12.88 14.82 -26.35
N GLU A 405 -13.46 15.98 -25.99
CA GLU A 405 -12.83 17.29 -26.14
C GLU A 405 -11.47 17.35 -25.44
N LYS A 406 -11.39 16.83 -24.20
CA LYS A 406 -10.15 16.80 -23.41
C LYS A 406 -9.08 15.93 -24.06
N LEU A 407 -9.45 14.77 -24.59
CA LEU A 407 -8.54 13.86 -25.31
C LEU A 407 -8.04 14.47 -26.63
N MET A 408 -8.93 15.12 -27.40
CA MET A 408 -8.57 15.77 -28.67
C MET A 408 -7.67 16.99 -28.48
N ALA A 409 -7.92 17.80 -27.44
CA ALA A 409 -7.08 18.97 -27.14
C ALA A 409 -5.63 18.56 -26.82
N ARG A 410 -5.43 17.37 -26.23
CA ARG A 410 -4.10 16.85 -25.90
C ARG A 410 -3.34 16.32 -27.10
N SER A 411 -4.00 15.56 -27.98
CA SER A 411 -3.32 15.04 -29.18
C SER A 411 -2.81 16.15 -30.11
N GLN A 412 -3.45 17.33 -30.09
CA GLN A 412 -2.94 18.50 -30.81
C GLN A 412 -1.67 19.10 -30.19
N ILE A 413 -1.48 18.99 -28.87
CA ILE A 413 -0.28 19.48 -28.18
C ILE A 413 0.90 18.54 -28.43
N GLU A 414 0.69 17.22 -28.43
CA GLU A 414 1.78 16.24 -28.66
C GLU A 414 2.34 16.25 -30.10
N ASN A 415 1.56 16.77 -31.05
CA ASN A 415 1.97 16.90 -32.46
C ASN A 415 2.64 18.24 -32.79
N LEU A 416 2.82 19.13 -31.80
CA LEU A 416 3.53 20.40 -31.90
C LEU A 416 4.88 20.31 -31.19
#